data_AF-A0A966DCZ6-F1
#
_entry.id   AF-A0A966DCZ6-F1
#
_cell.length_a   1.000
_cell.length_b   1.000
_cell.length_c   1.000
_cell.angle_alpha   90.00
_cell.angle_beta   90.00
_cell.angle_gamma   90.00
#
_symmetry.space_group_name_H-M   'P 1'
#
loop_
_entity.id
_entity.type
_entity.pdbx_description
1 polymer ?
#
loop_
_entity_poly.entity_id
_entity_poly.type
_entity_poly.pdbx_seq_one_letter_code
_entity_poly.pdbx_strand_id
1 'polypeptide(L)'
;MSKTNVDVENKAPEIKEEVKATVVETPSAPVATSLPAAEANANRRVQVKETQRRALVKIYLSEKKIPVTISPLYAPYLGKVVPVLVNGIRVDIPADGRTYQINSTHASEIIAKIRRIDNLLARQKKAGDVSNNVERNIGELKF
;
A
#
# COMPACT_ATOMS: atom_id res chain seq x y z
N MET A 1 -50.38 5.82 25.31
CA MET A 1 -50.79 4.41 25.44
C MET A 1 -51.39 3.95 24.11
N SER A 2 -50.60 3.37 23.20
CA SER A 2 -51.06 2.45 22.13
C SER A 2 -49.95 2.15 21.11
N LYS A 3 -49.36 0.94 21.24
CA LYS A 3 -48.90 -0.04 20.23
C LYS A 3 -47.85 0.47 19.19
N THR A 4 -46.77 -0.25 18.89
CA THR A 4 -46.79 -1.51 18.11
C THR A 4 -45.49 -2.30 18.28
N ASN A 5 -45.60 -3.62 18.50
CA ASN A 5 -44.54 -4.62 18.42
C ASN A 5 -44.03 -4.78 16.98
N VAL A 6 -42.73 -5.07 16.79
CA VAL A 6 -42.26 -5.90 15.68
C VAL A 6 -41.07 -6.74 16.14
N ASP A 7 -41.32 -8.03 16.32
CA ASP A 7 -40.34 -9.11 16.38
C ASP A 7 -39.70 -9.30 15.00
N VAL A 8 -38.37 -9.42 14.90
CA VAL A 8 -37.71 -10.11 13.77
C VAL A 8 -36.53 -10.92 14.28
N GLU A 9 -36.85 -12.17 14.60
CA GLU A 9 -35.96 -13.30 14.81
C GLU A 9 -35.37 -13.72 13.45
N ASN A 10 -34.08 -13.47 13.20
CA ASN A 10 -33.39 -13.95 11.99
C ASN A 10 -32.53 -15.18 12.32
N LYS A 11 -33.20 -16.33 12.15
CA LYS A 11 -32.70 -17.69 12.25
C LYS A 11 -31.77 -17.99 11.07
N ALA A 12 -30.49 -18.23 11.37
CA ALA A 12 -29.52 -18.78 10.41
C ALA A 12 -29.79 -20.28 10.18
N PRO A 13 -29.87 -20.77 8.94
CA PRO A 13 -29.86 -22.21 8.70
C PRO A 13 -28.42 -22.74 8.60
N GLU A 14 -28.06 -23.58 9.57
CA GLU A 14 -26.98 -24.57 9.46
C GLU A 14 -27.24 -25.49 8.28
N ILE A 15 -26.21 -25.77 7.46
CA ILE A 15 -26.20 -26.88 6.52
C ILE A 15 -25.05 -27.81 6.95
N LYS A 16 -25.43 -28.93 7.55
CA LYS A 16 -24.59 -30.14 7.69
C LYS A 16 -25.11 -31.14 6.68
N GLU A 17 -24.29 -31.54 5.72
CA GLU A 17 -24.45 -32.83 5.04
C GLU A 17 -23.07 -33.44 4.79
N GLU A 18 -22.81 -34.50 5.55
CA GLU A 18 -21.75 -35.47 5.31
C GLU A 18 -22.22 -36.44 4.23
N VAL A 19 -21.41 -36.71 3.20
CA VAL A 19 -21.40 -38.02 2.53
C VAL A 19 -19.96 -38.40 2.16
N LYS A 20 -19.45 -39.43 2.85
CA LYS A 20 -18.27 -40.23 2.51
C LYS A 20 -18.65 -41.35 1.54
N ALA A 21 -17.85 -41.55 0.49
CA ALA A 21 -17.61 -42.81 -0.26
C ALA A 21 -16.93 -42.43 -1.60
N THR A 22 -15.93 -43.08 -2.19
CA THR A 22 -15.03 -44.19 -1.87
C THR A 22 -13.86 -44.09 -2.89
N VAL A 23 -12.69 -44.55 -2.44
CA VAL A 23 -11.39 -44.82 -3.11
C VAL A 23 -11.46 -45.27 -4.59
N VAL A 24 -10.46 -44.89 -5.41
CA VAL A 24 -9.56 -45.80 -6.20
C VAL A 24 -8.70 -45.01 -7.22
N GLU A 25 -7.38 -45.17 -7.05
CA GLU A 25 -6.26 -45.22 -8.02
C GLU A 25 -5.97 -44.08 -9.02
N THR A 26 -4.78 -43.51 -8.85
CA THR A 26 -3.96 -42.89 -9.90
C THR A 26 -3.56 -43.92 -10.95
N PRO A 27 -3.57 -43.57 -12.25
CA PRO A 27 -2.25 -43.35 -12.87
C PRO A 27 -2.22 -42.17 -13.85
N SER A 28 -1.01 -41.61 -14.00
CA SER A 28 -0.48 -40.99 -15.22
C SER A 28 -1.20 -39.76 -15.81
N ALA A 29 -0.47 -38.65 -15.80
CA ALA A 29 -0.78 -37.38 -16.44
C ALA A 29 -1.33 -37.48 -17.89
N PRO A 30 -2.10 -36.45 -18.29
CA PRO A 30 -1.77 -35.74 -19.52
C PRO A 30 -1.45 -34.27 -19.21
N VAL A 31 -0.16 -33.96 -19.23
CA VAL A 31 0.32 -32.59 -19.47
C VAL A 31 0.00 -32.30 -20.94
N ALA A 32 -1.10 -31.60 -21.24
CA ALA A 32 -1.28 -30.73 -22.44
C ALA A 32 -2.77 -30.53 -22.84
N THR A 33 -3.60 -29.83 -22.05
CA THR A 33 -4.84 -29.19 -22.59
C THR A 33 -5.50 -28.12 -21.69
N SER A 34 -4.77 -27.34 -20.88
CA SER A 34 -5.40 -26.34 -19.98
C SER A 34 -5.18 -24.86 -20.36
N LEU A 35 -4.50 -24.59 -21.48
CA LEU A 35 -4.19 -23.23 -21.95
C LEU A 35 -5.43 -22.31 -22.04
N PRO A 36 -6.56 -22.69 -22.67
CA PRO A 36 -7.67 -21.75 -22.86
C PRO A 36 -8.42 -21.41 -21.55
N ALA A 37 -8.53 -22.35 -20.62
CA ALA A 37 -9.19 -22.12 -19.33
C ALA A 37 -8.32 -21.27 -18.38
N ALA A 38 -7.00 -21.51 -18.39
CA ALA A 38 -6.05 -20.70 -17.62
C ALA A 38 -6.01 -19.25 -18.12
N GLU A 39 -6.01 -19.06 -19.45
CA GLU A 39 -6.05 -17.74 -20.09
C GLU A 39 -7.36 -16.99 -19.81
N ALA A 40 -8.52 -17.65 -19.90
CA ALA A 40 -9.81 -17.04 -19.57
C ALA A 40 -9.86 -16.56 -18.10
N ASN A 41 -9.31 -17.36 -17.18
CA ASN A 41 -9.20 -16.99 -15.77
C ASN A 41 -8.23 -15.84 -15.53
N ALA A 42 -7.09 -15.81 -16.23
CA ALA A 42 -6.14 -14.71 -16.19
C ALA A 42 -6.77 -13.40 -16.69
N ASN A 43 -7.48 -13.45 -17.81
CA ASN A 43 -8.16 -12.28 -18.40
C ASN A 43 -9.23 -11.72 -17.46
N ARG A 44 -10.02 -12.58 -16.81
CA ARG A 44 -11.00 -12.15 -15.78
C ARG A 44 -10.30 -11.44 -14.61
N ARG A 45 -9.17 -11.95 -14.14
CA ARG A 45 -8.40 -11.32 -13.04
C ARG A 45 -7.86 -9.95 -13.43
N VAL A 46 -7.38 -9.78 -14.66
CA VAL A 46 -6.92 -8.49 -15.17
C VAL A 46 -8.07 -7.49 -15.21
N GLN A 47 -9.23 -7.89 -15.73
CA GLN A 47 -10.41 -7.02 -15.79
C GLN A 47 -10.85 -6.57 -14.39
N VAL A 48 -10.89 -7.47 -13.40
CA VAL A 48 -11.23 -7.12 -12.01
C VAL A 48 -10.24 -6.12 -11.42
N LYS A 49 -8.93 -6.32 -11.65
CA LYS A 49 -7.92 -5.37 -11.17
C LYS A 49 -8.02 -4.01 -11.85
N GLU A 50 -8.36 -3.98 -13.14
CA GLU A 50 -8.58 -2.72 -13.85
C GLU A 50 -9.79 -1.95 -13.32
N THR A 51 -10.92 -2.63 -13.08
CA THR A 51 -12.12 -1.96 -12.53
C THR A 51 -11.85 -1.41 -11.13
N GLN A 52 -11.16 -2.18 -10.29
CA GLN A 52 -10.71 -1.73 -8.96
C GLN A 52 -9.78 -0.52 -9.07
N ARG A 53 -8.78 -0.54 -9.96
CA ARG A 53 -7.88 0.59 -10.17
C ARG A 53 -8.63 1.84 -10.60
N ARG A 54 -9.58 1.72 -11.54
CA ARG A 54 -10.42 2.85 -12.00
C ARG A 54 -11.29 3.41 -10.88
N ALA A 55 -11.81 2.56 -9.99
CA ALA A 55 -12.55 3.00 -8.81
C ALA A 55 -11.67 3.80 -7.84
N LEU A 56 -10.45 3.31 -7.57
CA LEU A 56 -9.48 4.01 -6.71
C LEU A 56 -9.06 5.37 -7.29
N VAL A 57 -8.89 5.49 -8.61
CA VAL A 57 -8.61 6.79 -9.24
C VAL A 57 -9.68 7.81 -8.90
N LYS A 58 -10.97 7.43 -8.96
CA LYS A 58 -12.07 8.34 -8.63
C LYS A 58 -12.01 8.79 -7.16
N ILE A 59 -11.71 7.85 -6.25
CA ILE A 59 -11.56 8.15 -4.83
C ILE A 59 -10.42 9.15 -4.62
N TYR A 60 -9.23 8.87 -5.17
CA TYR A 60 -8.08 9.76 -5.03
C TYR A 60 -8.32 11.14 -5.65
N LEU A 61 -9.03 11.23 -6.78
CA LEU A 61 -9.39 12.53 -7.36
C LEU A 61 -10.36 13.34 -6.47
N SER A 62 -11.20 12.66 -5.68
CA SER A 62 -12.13 13.29 -4.73
C SER A 62 -11.50 13.64 -3.37
N GLU A 63 -10.31 13.12 -3.07
CA GLU A 63 -9.60 13.42 -1.81
C GLU A 63 -9.20 14.89 -1.73
N LYS A 64 -9.06 15.38 -0.48
CA LYS A 64 -8.52 16.72 -0.22
C LYS A 64 -7.10 16.83 -0.78
N LYS A 65 -6.87 17.89 -1.55
CA LYS A 65 -5.53 18.27 -2.00
C LYS A 65 -4.78 19.00 -0.90
N ILE A 66 -3.54 18.60 -0.68
CA ILE A 66 -2.63 19.14 0.32
C ILE A 66 -1.45 19.77 -0.42
N PRO A 67 -1.03 20.98 -0.05
CA PRO A 67 0.19 21.57 -0.59
C PRO A 67 1.41 20.78 -0.08
N VAL A 68 2.23 20.27 -1.00
CA VAL A 68 3.51 19.63 -0.71
C VAL A 68 4.61 20.35 -1.46
N THR A 69 5.69 20.64 -0.75
CA THR A 69 6.89 21.28 -1.31
C THR A 69 8.06 20.32 -1.10
N ILE A 70 8.75 19.98 -2.18
CA ILE A 70 9.95 19.13 -2.13
C ILE A 70 11.16 20.01 -2.43
N SER A 71 12.03 20.19 -1.44
CA SER A 71 13.26 20.96 -1.61
C SER A 71 14.20 20.29 -2.64
N PRO A 72 14.90 21.07 -3.49
CA PRO A 72 15.94 20.55 -4.36
C PRO A 72 17.06 19.80 -3.62
N LEU A 73 17.23 20.03 -2.31
CA LEU A 73 18.16 19.28 -1.45
C LEU A 73 17.91 17.77 -1.45
N TYR A 74 16.67 17.33 -1.67
CA TYR A 74 16.32 15.91 -1.69
C TYR A 74 16.56 15.25 -3.05
N ALA A 75 16.86 16.02 -4.10
CA ALA A 75 17.07 15.51 -5.45
C ALA A 75 18.20 14.45 -5.58
N PRO A 76 19.32 14.52 -4.83
CA PRO A 76 20.34 13.46 -4.83
C PRO A 76 19.82 12.11 -4.32
N TYR A 77 18.78 12.10 -3.47
CA TYR A 77 18.24 10.90 -2.84
C TYR A 77 17.01 10.35 -3.55
N LEU A 78 16.14 11.24 -4.05
CA LEU A 78 14.86 10.87 -4.67
C LEU A 78 14.84 11.00 -6.20
N GLY A 79 15.86 11.65 -6.79
CA GLY A 79 15.87 12.08 -8.17
C GLY A 79 15.23 13.46 -8.36
N LYS A 80 15.43 14.04 -9.56
CA LYS A 80 14.82 15.33 -9.94
C LYS A 80 13.30 15.29 -9.96
N VAL A 81 12.73 14.12 -10.25
CA VAL A 81 11.30 13.83 -10.24
C VAL A 81 11.08 12.63 -9.33
N VAL A 82 10.21 12.80 -8.34
CA VAL A 82 9.91 11.80 -7.32
C VAL A 82 8.67 11.01 -7.74
N PRO A 83 8.81 9.73 -8.14
CA PRO A 83 7.67 8.89 -8.40
C PRO A 83 7.07 8.39 -7.09
N VAL A 84 5.77 8.63 -6.90
CA VAL A 84 4.99 8.12 -5.77
C VAL A 84 3.97 7.14 -6.31
N LEU A 85 4.09 5.88 -5.88
CA LEU A 85 3.19 4.81 -6.27
C LEU A 85 2.33 4.42 -5.06
N VAL A 86 1.01 4.63 -5.16
CA VAL A 86 0.05 4.17 -4.16
C VAL A 86 -0.98 3.30 -4.88
N ASN A 87 -1.12 2.03 -4.45
CA ASN A 87 -2.08 1.08 -5.01
C ASN A 87 -2.06 0.99 -6.55
N GLY A 88 -0.87 1.06 -7.15
CA GLY A 88 -0.69 0.97 -8.61
C GLY A 88 -1.01 2.25 -9.39
N ILE A 89 -1.30 3.36 -8.70
CA ILE A 89 -1.46 4.69 -9.30
C ILE A 89 -0.17 5.48 -9.02
N ARG A 90 0.41 6.02 -10.09
CA ARG A 90 1.67 6.76 -10.04
C ARG A 90 1.40 8.25 -10.20
N VAL A 91 2.00 9.04 -9.32
CA VAL A 91 2.05 10.50 -9.41
C VAL A 91 3.51 10.92 -9.37
N ASP A 92 3.92 11.68 -10.38
CA ASP A 92 5.29 12.17 -10.52
C ASP A 92 5.35 13.64 -10.09
N ILE A 93 6.23 13.95 -9.13
CA ILE A 93 6.32 15.30 -8.53
C ILE A 93 7.76 15.79 -8.60
N PRO A 94 8.03 16.96 -9.17
CA PRO A 94 9.38 17.49 -9.27
C PRO A 94 9.92 17.96 -7.90
N ALA A 95 11.22 17.79 -7.70
CA ALA A 95 11.97 18.28 -6.54
C ALA A 95 12.63 19.63 -6.87
N ASP A 96 11.83 20.64 -7.22
CA ASP A 96 12.30 21.97 -7.66
C ASP A 96 12.06 23.07 -6.61
N GLY A 97 11.54 22.72 -5.43
CA GLY A 97 11.22 23.67 -4.36
C GLY A 97 9.87 24.37 -4.54
N ARG A 98 9.11 24.06 -5.59
CA ARG A 98 7.76 24.61 -5.76
C ARG A 98 6.72 23.81 -4.98
N THR A 99 5.61 24.47 -4.68
CA THR A 99 4.50 23.87 -3.95
C THR A 99 3.48 23.31 -4.94
N TYR A 100 3.15 22.02 -4.80
CA TYR A 100 2.17 21.33 -5.62
C TYR A 100 0.99 20.87 -4.78
N GLN A 101 -0.21 20.95 -5.35
CA GLN A 101 -1.44 20.47 -4.73
C GLN A 101 -1.66 19.01 -5.10
N ILE A 102 -1.44 18.10 -4.15
CA ILE A 102 -1.47 16.65 -4.36
C ILE A 102 -2.48 16.00 -3.41
N ASN A 103 -3.07 14.88 -3.80
CA ASN A 103 -4.02 14.14 -2.96
C ASN A 103 -3.38 13.72 -1.64
N SER A 104 -4.15 13.77 -0.55
CA SER A 104 -3.67 13.54 0.81
C SER A 104 -2.88 12.23 0.99
N THR A 105 -3.34 11.15 0.34
CA THR A 105 -2.68 9.85 0.43
C THR A 105 -1.27 9.88 -0.18
N HIS A 106 -1.11 10.48 -1.37
CA HIS A 106 0.18 10.59 -2.03
C HIS A 106 1.11 11.57 -1.29
N ALA A 107 0.55 12.64 -0.74
CA ALA A 107 1.27 13.59 0.09
C ALA A 107 1.89 12.91 1.33
N SER A 108 1.12 12.04 1.99
CA SER A 108 1.58 11.32 3.19
C SER A 108 2.78 10.42 2.88
N GLU A 109 2.78 9.73 1.75
CA GLU A 109 3.91 8.90 1.30
C GLU A 109 5.17 9.72 1.01
N ILE A 110 5.03 10.91 0.40
CA ILE A 110 6.17 11.80 0.15
C ILE A 110 6.78 12.27 1.47
N ILE A 111 5.94 12.70 2.40
CA ILE A 111 6.39 13.14 3.72
C ILE A 111 7.11 12.00 4.45
N ALA A 112 6.61 10.76 4.34
CA ALA A 112 7.28 9.59 4.89
C ALA A 112 8.66 9.35 4.25
N LYS A 113 8.78 9.50 2.92
CA LYS A 113 10.08 9.40 2.23
C LYS A 113 11.07 10.49 2.69
N ILE A 114 10.61 11.73 2.80
CA ILE A 114 11.44 12.85 3.29
C ILE A 114 11.93 12.55 4.71
N ARG A 115 11.03 12.15 5.63
CA ARG A 115 11.40 11.76 6.99
C ARG A 115 12.43 10.65 7.05
N ARG A 116 12.35 9.65 6.15
CA ARG A 116 13.36 8.58 6.08
C ARG A 116 14.74 9.13 5.70
N ILE A 117 14.79 10.08 4.77
CA ILE A 117 16.05 10.73 4.36
C ILE A 117 16.59 11.61 5.47
N ASP A 118 15.74 12.40 6.12
CA ASP A 118 16.15 13.24 7.25
C ASP A 118 16.72 12.39 8.38
N ASN A 119 16.11 11.25 8.69
CA ASN A 119 16.63 10.31 9.68
C ASN A 119 17.98 9.72 9.26
N LEU A 120 18.17 9.40 7.98
CA LEU A 120 19.44 8.91 7.45
C LEU A 120 20.52 9.98 7.58
N LEU A 121 20.23 11.23 7.21
CA LEU A 121 21.13 12.36 7.31
C LEU A 121 21.50 12.68 8.77
N ALA A 122 20.51 12.66 9.67
CA ALA A 122 20.74 12.87 11.09
C ALA A 122 21.67 11.80 11.68
N ARG A 123 21.45 10.53 11.31
CA ARG A 123 22.32 9.41 11.73
C ARG A 123 23.74 9.57 11.18
N GLN A 124 23.90 9.93 9.91
CA GLN A 124 25.21 10.18 9.30
C GLN A 124 25.94 11.33 9.96
N LYS A 125 25.26 12.44 10.21
CA LYS A 125 25.82 13.61 10.89
C LYS A 125 26.32 13.24 12.28
N LYS A 126 25.54 12.46 13.03
CA LYS A 126 25.90 12.01 14.37
C LYS A 126 27.07 11.02 14.38
N ALA A 127 27.09 10.08 13.43
CA ALA A 127 28.20 9.14 13.28
C ALA A 127 29.52 9.82 12.88
N GLY A 128 29.45 10.92 12.12
CA GLY A 128 30.61 11.72 11.74
C GLY A 128 31.17 12.59 12.87
N ASP A 129 30.39 12.90 13.91
CA ASP A 129 30.83 13.70 15.05
C ASP A 129 31.56 12.85 16.10
N VAL A 130 32.70 12.27 15.70
CA VAL A 130 33.50 11.38 16.57
C VAL A 130 34.00 12.11 17.83
N SER A 131 34.24 13.42 17.74
CA SER A 131 34.69 14.25 18.87
C SER A 131 33.68 14.34 20.02
N ASN A 132 32.39 14.48 19.69
CA ASN A 132 31.34 14.64 20.71
C ASN A 132 30.55 13.34 20.94
N ASN A 133 30.72 12.32 20.10
CA ASN A 133 30.10 11.00 20.21
C ASN A 133 30.93 10.06 21.11
N VAL A 134 31.29 10.52 22.30
CA VAL A 134 32.03 9.75 23.31
C VAL A 134 31.25 9.76 24.62
N GLU A 135 31.08 8.60 25.23
CA GLU A 135 30.54 8.49 26.60
C GLU A 135 31.64 8.77 27.62
N ARG A 136 31.37 9.67 28.58
CA ARG A 136 32.23 9.79 29.77
C ARG A 136 31.73 8.87 30.88
N ASN A 137 30.42 8.73 31.00
CA ASN A 137 29.77 7.73 31.86
C ASN A 137 28.81 6.85 31.06
N ILE A 138 28.59 5.64 31.56
CA ILE A 138 27.72 4.64 30.95
C ILE A 138 26.30 5.21 30.79
N GLY A 139 25.78 5.22 29.55
CA GLY A 139 24.41 5.65 29.26
C GLY A 139 24.24 7.16 28.99
N GLU A 140 25.34 7.91 28.84
CA GLU A 140 25.27 9.33 28.47
C GLU A 140 24.96 9.57 26.99
N LEU A 141 25.14 8.58 26.10
CA LEU A 141 24.75 8.71 24.70
C LEU A 141 23.22 8.73 24.58
N LYS A 142 22.70 9.87 24.14
CA LYS A 142 21.31 9.98 23.69
C LYS A 142 21.24 9.47 22.26
N PHE A 143 20.69 8.27 22.03
CA PHE A 143 20.55 7.66 20.70
C PHE A 143 19.46 8.31 19.85
#